data_AF-A0A7C4TY74-F1
#
_entry.id   AF-A0A7C4TY74-F1
#
_cell.length_a   1.000
_cell.length_b   1.000
_cell.length_c   1.000
_cell.angle_alpha   90.00
_cell.angle_beta   90.00
_cell.angle_gamma   90.00
#
_symmetry.space_group_name_H-M   'P 1'
#
loop_
_entity.id
_entity.type
_entity.pdbx_description
1 polymer ?
#
loop_
_entity_poly.entity_id
_entity_poly.type
_entity_poly.pdbx_seq_one_letter_code
_entity_poly.pdbx_strand_id
1 'polypeptide(L)'
;MNPPDYRKPQSVAKAKKAISDYKKALGQPEGLAELTVFYCEEVFDFLAGCGMDDESFFDALVRMFEQALKYVLALPAGQQAAFLARLDRVRQLGQNVGWGVGDDFDHFWSEAGLASEK
;
A
#
# COMPACT_ATOMS: atom_id res chain seq x y z
N MET A 1 -0.17 5.68 21.52
CA MET A 1 0.71 6.15 20.42
C MET A 1 1.29 7.50 20.80
N ASN A 2 2.59 7.74 20.52
CA ASN A 2 3.13 9.10 20.49
C ASN A 2 2.65 9.79 19.20
N PRO A 3 2.35 11.09 19.21
CA PRO A 3 2.01 11.82 17.99
C PRO A 3 3.21 11.83 17.03
N PRO A 4 2.98 11.76 15.70
CA PRO A 4 4.07 11.81 14.72
C PRO A 4 4.89 13.09 14.89
N ASP A 5 6.22 12.96 14.94
CA ASP A 5 7.12 14.11 14.90
C ASP A 5 7.27 14.59 13.46
N TYR A 6 6.36 15.46 13.01
CA TYR A 6 6.34 16.04 11.66
C TYR A 6 7.60 16.85 11.30
N ARG A 7 8.55 17.05 12.25
CA ARG A 7 9.85 17.68 11.97
C ARG A 7 10.80 16.76 11.20
N LYS A 8 10.50 15.47 11.06
CA LYS A 8 11.22 14.58 10.16
C LYS A 8 10.44 14.46 8.85
N PRO A 9 10.95 15.00 7.73
CA PRO A 9 10.26 14.90 6.45
C PRO A 9 10.13 13.43 6.04
N GLN A 10 8.89 12.94 6.01
CA GLN A 10 8.57 11.66 5.38
C GLN A 10 8.78 11.80 3.87
N SER A 11 9.34 10.77 3.23
CA SER A 11 9.69 10.81 1.80
C SER A 11 9.33 9.50 1.13
N VAL A 12 8.37 9.57 0.22
CA VAL A 12 7.95 8.47 -0.64
C VAL A 12 9.12 7.88 -1.42
N ALA A 13 9.97 8.74 -1.98
CA ALA A 13 11.16 8.30 -2.72
C ALA A 13 12.10 7.47 -1.84
N LYS A 14 12.33 7.87 -0.57
CA LYS A 14 13.15 7.09 0.37
C LYS A 14 12.50 5.77 0.74
N ALA A 15 11.17 5.75 0.96
CA ALA A 15 10.44 4.52 1.25
C ALA A 15 10.53 3.53 0.08
N LYS A 16 10.24 3.97 -1.14
CA LYS A 16 10.38 3.14 -2.37
C LYS A 16 11.80 2.63 -2.56
N LYS A 17 12.81 3.45 -2.26
CA LYS A 17 14.22 3.04 -2.30
C LYS A 17 14.51 1.94 -1.27
N ALA A 18 14.04 2.08 -0.03
CA ALA A 18 14.24 1.07 1.02
C ALA A 18 13.64 -0.29 0.63
N ILE A 19 12.44 -0.31 0.04
CA ILE A 19 11.81 -1.53 -0.48
C ILE A 19 12.66 -2.15 -1.60
N SER A 20 13.13 -1.31 -2.52
CA SER A 20 13.99 -1.75 -3.63
C SER A 20 15.32 -2.32 -3.16
N ASP A 21 15.93 -1.71 -2.14
CA ASP A 21 17.19 -2.17 -1.55
C ASP A 21 16.98 -3.49 -0.79
N TYR A 22 15.89 -3.63 -0.03
CA TYR A 22 15.54 -4.89 0.63
C TYR A 22 15.34 -6.03 -0.38
N LYS A 23 14.63 -5.75 -1.49
CA LYS A 23 14.43 -6.71 -2.58
C LYS A 23 15.76 -7.22 -3.15
N LYS A 24 16.76 -6.35 -3.27
CA LYS A 24 18.09 -6.70 -3.79
C LYS A 24 18.94 -7.46 -2.77
N ALA A 25 18.78 -7.18 -1.47
CA ALA A 25 19.59 -7.79 -0.42
C ALA A 25 19.14 -9.20 -0.05
N LEU A 26 17.85 -9.39 0.24
CA LEU A 26 17.28 -10.67 0.68
C LEU A 26 16.02 -11.02 -0.13
N GLY A 27 15.14 -10.05 -0.35
CA GLY A 27 13.93 -10.22 -1.16
C GLY A 27 13.00 -11.34 -0.70
N GLN A 28 12.97 -11.67 0.60
CA GLN A 28 12.06 -12.70 1.10
C GLN A 28 10.61 -12.29 0.85
N PRO A 29 9.75 -13.20 0.33
CA PRO A 29 8.38 -12.90 -0.04
C PRO A 29 7.58 -12.21 1.07
N GLU A 30 7.68 -12.73 2.30
CA GLU A 30 6.96 -12.20 3.47
C GLU A 30 7.37 -10.76 3.78
N GLY A 31 8.67 -10.46 3.73
CA GLY A 31 9.15 -9.10 3.98
C GLY A 31 8.81 -8.13 2.84
N LEU A 32 8.74 -8.61 1.59
CA LEU A 32 8.26 -7.79 0.47
C LEU A 32 6.77 -7.48 0.61
N ALA A 33 5.96 -8.46 1.03
CA ALA A 33 4.56 -8.25 1.35
C ALA A 33 4.40 -7.24 2.49
N GLU A 34 5.10 -7.43 3.62
CA GLU A 34 5.03 -6.50 4.76
C GLU A 34 5.41 -5.07 4.38
N LEU A 35 6.55 -4.88 3.70
CA LEU A 35 7.03 -3.54 3.37
C LEU A 35 6.13 -2.81 2.37
N THR A 36 5.54 -3.53 1.41
CA THR A 36 4.64 -2.92 0.42
C THR A 36 3.26 -2.63 0.99
N VAL A 37 2.72 -3.50 1.85
CA VAL A 37 1.47 -3.24 2.58
C VAL A 37 1.64 -2.05 3.53
N PHE A 38 2.72 -2.04 4.32
CA PHE A 38 3.03 -0.93 5.23
C PHE A 38 3.22 0.39 4.49
N TYR A 39 3.87 0.39 3.32
CA TYR A 39 3.95 1.58 2.48
C TYR A 39 2.57 2.15 2.14
N CYS A 40 1.62 1.29 1.76
CA CYS A 40 0.28 1.74 1.40
C CYS A 40 -0.45 2.32 2.62
N GLU A 41 -0.35 1.68 3.79
CA GLU A 41 -0.93 2.19 5.04
C GLU A 41 -0.37 3.57 5.41
N GLU A 42 0.95 3.73 5.41
CA GLU A 42 1.62 4.99 5.79
C GLU A 42 1.30 6.14 4.82
N VAL A 43 1.02 5.85 3.55
CA VAL A 43 0.58 6.89 2.60
C VAL A 43 -0.74 7.51 3.05
N PHE A 44 -1.69 6.71 3.53
CA PHE A 44 -2.97 7.24 4.01
C PHE A 44 -2.84 7.99 5.34
N ASP A 45 -1.96 7.52 6.24
CA ASP A 45 -1.63 8.26 7.46
C ASP A 45 -0.96 9.61 7.13
N PHE A 46 -0.12 9.66 6.09
CA PHE A 46 0.48 10.90 5.59
C PHE A 46 -0.57 11.84 4.98
N LEU A 47 -1.47 11.33 4.12
CA LEU A 47 -2.54 12.11 3.50
C LEU A 47 -3.54 12.69 4.53
N ALA A 48 -3.75 12.00 5.66
CA ALA A 48 -4.58 12.51 6.75
C ALA A 48 -3.98 13.76 7.43
N GLY A 49 -2.66 13.91 7.41
CA GLY A 49 -1.94 15.06 7.98
C GLY A 49 -1.62 16.17 6.98
N CYS A 50 -1.61 15.87 5.68
CA CYS A 50 -1.16 16.77 4.61
C CYS A 50 -1.99 16.58 3.34
N GLY A 51 -2.47 17.67 2.74
CA GLY A 51 -3.06 17.61 1.40
C GLY A 51 -2.01 17.25 0.33
N MET A 52 -2.44 16.54 -0.72
CA MET A 52 -1.61 16.18 -1.87
C MET A 52 -2.42 16.34 -3.16
N ASP A 53 -1.84 17.05 -4.13
CA ASP A 53 -2.46 17.42 -5.39
C ASP A 53 -1.51 17.08 -6.56
N ASP A 54 -1.05 15.83 -6.58
CA ASP A 54 -0.10 15.32 -7.57
C ASP A 54 -0.61 13.97 -8.08
N GLU A 55 -1.15 13.95 -9.30
CA GLU A 55 -1.64 12.74 -9.98
C GLU A 55 -0.57 11.65 -10.03
N SER A 56 0.69 12.03 -10.27
CA SER A 56 1.80 11.08 -10.37
C SER A 56 2.14 10.41 -9.03
N PHE A 57 1.80 11.07 -7.92
CA PHE A 57 1.88 10.46 -6.60
C PHE A 57 0.79 9.39 -6.42
N PHE A 58 -0.45 9.68 -6.84
CA PHE A 58 -1.56 8.74 -6.75
C PHE A 58 -1.34 7.54 -7.68
N ASP A 59 -0.85 7.74 -8.90
CA ASP A 59 -0.39 6.67 -9.79
C ASP A 59 0.65 5.77 -9.11
N ALA A 60 1.59 6.37 -8.37
CA ALA A 60 2.62 5.62 -7.66
C ALA A 60 2.04 4.83 -6.47
N LEU A 61 1.01 5.35 -5.78
CA LEU A 61 0.28 4.64 -4.73
C LEU A 61 -0.46 3.43 -5.32
N VAL A 62 -1.21 3.64 -6.41
CA VAL A 62 -1.96 2.59 -7.12
C VAL A 62 -1.05 1.45 -7.56
N ARG A 63 0.10 1.75 -8.17
CA ARG A 63 1.10 0.74 -8.55
C ARG A 63 1.67 -0.02 -7.36
N MET A 64 1.83 0.63 -6.21
CA MET A 64 2.33 -0.02 -5.00
C MET A 64 1.28 -0.95 -4.38
N PHE A 65 0.00 -0.58 -4.44
CA PHE A 65 -1.11 -1.43 -4.01
C PHE A 65 -1.22 -2.71 -4.85
N GLU A 66 -1.20 -2.58 -6.18
CA GLU A 66 -1.17 -3.72 -7.09
C GLU A 66 0.04 -4.65 -6.79
N GLN A 67 1.20 -4.05 -6.58
CA GLN A 67 2.41 -4.81 -6.24
C GLN A 67 2.31 -5.51 -4.87
N ALA A 68 1.65 -4.90 -3.90
CA ALA A 68 1.39 -5.49 -2.59
C ALA A 68 0.48 -6.72 -2.73
N LEU A 69 -0.62 -6.63 -3.50
CA LEU A 69 -1.49 -7.77 -3.79
C LEU A 69 -0.69 -8.92 -4.41
N LYS A 70 0.16 -8.64 -5.42
CA LYS A 70 1.00 -9.66 -6.05
C LYS A 70 1.94 -10.35 -5.05
N TYR A 71 2.54 -9.61 -4.12
CA TYR A 71 3.41 -10.21 -3.10
C TYR A 71 2.63 -11.03 -2.07
N VAL A 72 1.48 -10.53 -1.62
CA VAL A 72 0.63 -11.22 -0.64
C VAL A 72 0.08 -12.52 -1.21
N LEU A 73 -0.44 -12.50 -2.44
CA LEU A 73 -1.03 -13.69 -3.08
C LEU A 73 0.02 -14.76 -3.43
N ALA A 74 1.30 -14.38 -3.51
CA ALA A 74 2.40 -15.32 -3.67
C ALA A 74 2.79 -16.06 -2.37
N LEU A 75 2.30 -15.60 -1.21
CA LEU A 75 2.55 -16.27 0.08
C LEU A 75 1.72 -17.54 0.23
N PRO A 76 2.11 -18.47 1.13
CA PRO A 76 1.23 -19.57 1.53
C PRO A 76 -0.11 -19.05 2.06
N ALA A 77 -1.21 -19.72 1.70
CA ALA A 77 -2.59 -19.28 2.04
C ALA A 77 -2.79 -18.91 3.52
N GLY A 78 -2.15 -19.65 4.44
CA GLY A 78 -2.23 -19.39 5.88
C GLY A 78 -1.62 -18.05 6.34
N GLN A 79 -0.81 -17.41 5.50
CA GLN A 79 -0.18 -16.11 5.79
C GLN A 79 -0.90 -14.93 5.10
N GLN A 80 -1.74 -15.19 4.08
CA GLN A 80 -2.34 -14.13 3.27
C GLN A 80 -3.40 -13.33 4.01
N ALA A 81 -4.22 -13.99 4.83
CA ALA A 81 -5.43 -13.39 5.42
C ALA A 81 -5.17 -12.09 6.20
N ALA A 82 -4.10 -12.05 6.99
CA ALA A 82 -3.74 -10.87 7.78
C ALA A 82 -3.35 -9.67 6.90
N PHE A 83 -2.64 -9.94 5.79
CA PHE A 83 -2.27 -8.90 4.83
C PHE A 83 -3.45 -8.44 3.98
N LEU A 84 -4.29 -9.36 3.52
CA LEU A 84 -5.49 -9.02 2.75
C LEU A 84 -6.44 -8.15 3.58
N ALA A 85 -6.62 -8.43 4.87
CA ALA A 85 -7.42 -7.58 5.75
C ALA A 85 -6.84 -6.16 5.91
N ARG A 86 -5.51 -5.99 5.84
CA ARG A 86 -4.86 -4.68 5.84
C ARG A 86 -5.07 -3.96 4.51
N LEU A 87 -4.90 -4.67 3.39
CA LEU A 87 -5.09 -4.13 2.05
C LEU A 87 -6.56 -3.77 1.78
N ASP A 88 -7.54 -4.50 2.31
CA ASP A 88 -8.94 -4.10 2.17
C ASP A 88 -9.21 -2.79 2.93
N ARG A 89 -8.63 -2.58 4.12
CA ARG A 89 -8.72 -1.27 4.79
C ARG A 89 -8.11 -0.14 3.96
N VAL A 90 -6.95 -0.37 3.36
CA VAL A 90 -6.32 0.59 2.43
C VAL A 90 -7.24 0.86 1.24
N ARG A 91 -7.85 -0.18 0.68
CA ARG A 91 -8.83 -0.06 -0.42
C ARG A 91 -10.00 0.83 -0.05
N GLN A 92 -10.58 0.62 1.14
CA GLN A 92 -11.69 1.44 1.65
C GLN A 92 -11.29 2.90 1.89
N LEU A 93 -10.07 3.16 2.38
CA LEU A 93 -9.56 4.52 2.55
C LEU A 93 -9.40 5.23 1.19
N GLY A 94 -8.98 4.50 0.15
CA GLY A 94 -8.83 5.02 -1.22
C GLY A 94 -10.11 5.57 -1.85
N GLN A 95 -11.28 5.08 -1.40
CA GLN A 95 -12.58 5.51 -1.94
C GLN A 95 -12.87 7.01 -1.74
N ASN A 96 -12.23 7.64 -0.76
CA ASN A 96 -12.49 9.04 -0.39
C ASN A 96 -11.40 10.02 -0.86
N VAL A 97 -10.40 9.55 -1.63
CA VAL A 97 -9.24 10.37 -2.04
C VAL A 97 -9.50 11.19 -3.31
N GLY A 98 -10.28 10.65 -4.24
CA GLY A 98 -10.39 11.17 -5.61
C GLY A 98 -9.33 10.59 -6.54
N TRP A 99 -9.09 11.24 -7.68
CA TRP A 99 -8.07 10.86 -8.67
C TRP A 99 -8.17 9.41 -9.23
N GLY A 100 -9.34 8.79 -9.15
CA GLY A 100 -9.53 7.41 -9.61
C GLY A 100 -8.92 6.33 -8.71
N VAL A 101 -8.30 6.69 -7.58
CA VAL A 101 -7.60 5.73 -6.70
C VAL A 101 -8.52 4.61 -6.21
N GLY A 102 -9.75 4.95 -5.82
CA GLY A 102 -10.75 3.96 -5.38
C GLY A 102 -11.14 2.98 -6.49
N ASP A 103 -11.34 3.49 -7.71
CA ASP A 103 -11.71 2.68 -8.88
C ASP A 103 -10.57 1.72 -9.26
N ASP A 104 -9.33 2.21 -9.27
CA ASP A 104 -8.15 1.39 -9.57
C ASP A 104 -7.91 0.32 -8.50
N PHE A 105 -8.05 0.66 -7.21
CA PHE A 105 -7.93 -0.32 -6.14
C PHE A 105 -8.99 -1.42 -6.26
N ASP A 106 -10.24 -1.08 -6.57
CA ASP A 106 -11.33 -2.04 -6.77
C ASP A 106 -11.09 -2.90 -8.00
N HIS A 107 -10.56 -2.31 -9.08
CA HIS A 107 -10.14 -3.03 -10.28
C HIS A 107 -9.10 -4.11 -9.94
N PHE A 108 -8.00 -3.74 -9.27
CA PHE A 108 -6.95 -4.70 -8.91
C PHE A 108 -7.39 -5.73 -7.87
N TRP A 109 -8.26 -5.33 -6.93
CA TRP A 109 -8.86 -6.26 -5.97
C TRP A 109 -9.69 -7.33 -6.67
N SER A 110 -10.53 -6.93 -7.63
CA SER A 110 -11.33 -7.85 -8.42
C SER A 110 -10.48 -8.71 -9.37
N GLU A 111 -9.45 -8.15 -10.01
CA GLU A 111 -8.54 -8.88 -10.89
C GLU A 111 -7.77 -9.97 -10.12
N ALA A 112 -7.44 -9.71 -8.86
CA ALA A 112 -6.87 -10.68 -7.93
C ALA A 112 -7.85 -11.81 -7.51
N GLY A 113 -9.11 -11.75 -7.92
CA GLY A 113 -10.15 -12.73 -7.57
C GLY A 113 -10.67 -12.60 -6.14
N LEU A 114 -10.45 -11.45 -5.50
CA LEU A 114 -10.90 -11.18 -4.14
C LEU A 114 -12.32 -10.59 -4.17
N ALA A 115 -13.17 -11.06 -3.26
CA ALA A 115 -14.51 -10.50 -3.09
C ALA A 115 -14.45 -9.24 -2.23
N SER A 116 -15.27 -8.24 -2.55
CA SER A 116 -15.57 -7.15 -1.61
C SER A 116 -16.56 -7.67 -0.59
N GLU A 117 -16.13 -7.85 0.66
CA GLU A 117 -17.09 -8.06 1.76
C GLU A 117 -17.94 -6.79 1.91
N LYS A 118 -19.25 -6.98 2.03
CA LYS A 118 -20.29 -5.98 1.89
C LYS A 118 -20.71 -5.39 3.24
#